data_AF-A0AA39AIU7-F1
#
_entry.id   AF-A0AA39AIU7-F1
#
_cell.length_a   1.000
_cell.length_b   1.000
_cell.length_c   1.000
_cell.angle_alpha   90.00
_cell.angle_beta   90.00
_cell.angle_gamma   90.00
#
_symmetry.space_group_name_H-M   'P 1'
#
loop_
_entity.id
_entity.type
_entity.pdbx_description
1 polymer ?
#
loop_
_entity_poly.entity_id
_entity_poly.type
_entity_poly.pdbx_seq_one_letter_code
_entity_poly.pdbx_strand_id
1 'polypeptide(L)'
;MQGFCLDSQELNLFLVLNCLNLTSSISLMVWFDLLLSLYSHDHSTDTQKLKMASDFHPCFAEENQKKYAEFDERFKSSPMLKELLERSKLNKEKNRKEIQDKYCIRGAEWGVGDCSVEAMSPADRDNFIATLKQKLGDGAK
;
A
#
# COMPACT_ATOMS: atom_id res chain seq x y z
N MET A 1 55.85 6.63 30.54
CA MET A 1 55.53 5.28 31.04
C MET A 1 55.69 5.28 32.55
N GLN A 2 54.59 5.15 33.28
CA GLN A 2 54.47 4.53 34.60
C GLN A 2 52.97 4.39 34.86
N GLY A 3 52.53 3.16 35.12
CA GLY A 3 51.12 2.79 35.26
C GLY A 3 50.58 3.08 36.65
N PHE A 4 49.26 3.18 36.72
CA PHE A 4 48.48 3.04 37.94
C PHE A 4 47.52 1.86 37.76
N CYS A 5 47.67 0.86 38.63
CA CYS A 5 46.65 -0.15 38.90
C CYS A 5 45.47 0.51 39.64
N LEU A 6 44.24 0.21 39.25
CA LEU A 6 43.02 0.55 40.00
C LEU A 6 42.12 -0.70 40.12
N ASP A 7 41.46 -0.80 41.27
CA ASP A 7 41.10 -2.00 42.02
C ASP A 7 39.95 -2.90 41.52
N SER A 8 39.99 -4.16 41.97
CA SER A 8 39.13 -5.32 41.67
C SER A 8 37.65 -5.21 42.12
N GLN A 9 37.25 -4.14 42.83
CA GLN A 9 35.93 -4.05 43.46
C GLN A 9 34.83 -3.46 42.55
N GLU A 10 35.20 -2.62 41.57
CA GLU A 10 34.26 -1.99 40.61
C GLU A 10 33.77 -2.97 39.51
N LEU A 11 34.54 -4.01 39.19
CA LEU A 11 34.16 -4.98 38.15
C LEU A 11 32.96 -5.86 38.55
N ASN A 12 32.78 -6.14 39.84
CA ASN A 12 31.70 -7.03 40.30
C ASN A 12 30.31 -6.37 40.19
N LEU A 13 30.20 -5.07 40.46
CA LEU A 13 28.91 -4.37 40.35
C LEU A 13 28.50 -4.20 38.88
N PHE A 14 29.47 -3.96 38.00
CA PHE A 14 29.27 -3.85 36.55
C PHE A 14 28.88 -5.19 35.91
N LEU A 15 29.45 -6.30 36.38
CA LEU A 15 29.11 -7.65 35.89
C LEU A 15 27.72 -8.10 36.34
N VAL A 16 27.33 -7.86 37.60
CA VAL A 16 26.01 -8.27 38.13
C VAL A 16 24.87 -7.48 37.48
N LEU A 17 25.05 -6.18 37.25
CA LEU A 17 24.03 -5.33 36.62
C LEU A 17 23.79 -5.68 35.15
N ASN A 18 24.82 -6.12 34.42
CA ASN A 18 24.69 -6.57 33.04
C ASN A 18 24.07 -7.98 32.93
N CYS A 19 24.31 -8.88 33.90
CA CYS A 19 23.67 -10.21 33.94
C CYS A 19 22.15 -10.15 34.20
N LEU A 20 21.69 -9.23 35.06
CA LEU A 20 20.27 -9.04 35.35
C LEU A 20 19.48 -8.52 34.12
N ASN A 21 20.07 -7.61 33.34
CA ASN A 21 19.44 -7.09 32.13
C ASN A 21 19.41 -8.11 30.98
N LEU A 22 20.44 -8.95 30.85
CA LEU A 22 20.52 -9.95 29.78
C LEU A 22 19.51 -11.10 29.97
N THR A 23 19.25 -11.50 31.22
CA THR A 23 18.31 -12.58 31.55
C THR A 23 16.84 -12.19 31.35
N SER A 24 16.49 -10.91 31.58
CA SER A 24 15.14 -10.38 31.28
C SER A 24 14.83 -10.40 29.78
N SER A 25 15.81 -10.07 28.94
CA SER A 25 15.64 -10.06 27.48
C SER A 25 15.42 -11.47 26.90
N ILE A 26 16.12 -12.48 27.42
CA ILE A 26 16.00 -13.85 26.93
C ILE A 26 14.64 -14.46 27.32
N SER A 27 14.15 -14.17 28.53
CA SER A 27 12.82 -14.61 28.97
C SER A 27 11.71 -14.05 28.08
N LEU A 28 11.77 -12.76 27.74
CA LEU A 28 10.78 -12.14 26.85
C LEU A 28 10.79 -12.74 25.44
N MET A 29 11.95 -13.11 24.91
CA MET A 29 12.04 -13.75 23.59
C MET A 29 11.43 -15.17 23.60
N VAL A 30 11.72 -15.97 24.63
CA VAL A 30 11.19 -17.34 24.74
C VAL A 30 9.66 -17.34 24.89
N TRP A 31 9.09 -16.38 25.62
CA TRP A 31 7.64 -16.23 25.74
C TRP A 31 6.99 -15.74 24.44
N PHE A 32 7.68 -14.92 23.66
CA PHE A 32 7.19 -14.44 22.36
C PHE A 32 7.12 -15.57 21.32
N ASP A 33 8.13 -16.45 21.30
CA ASP A 33 8.16 -17.61 20.40
C ASP A 33 7.06 -18.64 20.73
N LEU A 34 6.76 -18.82 22.02
CA LEU A 34 5.67 -19.70 22.47
C LEU A 34 4.29 -19.13 22.09
N LEU A 35 4.10 -17.82 22.23
CA LEU A 35 2.87 -17.13 21.84
C LEU A 35 2.61 -17.23 20.33
N LEU A 36 3.67 -17.07 19.52
CA LEU A 36 3.60 -17.16 18.06
C LEU A 36 3.22 -18.57 17.60
N SER A 37 3.76 -19.59 18.28
CA SER A 37 3.46 -20.99 18.01
C SER A 37 2.02 -21.35 18.37
N LEU A 38 1.48 -20.79 19.46
CA LEU A 38 0.09 -21.00 19.87
C LEU A 38 -0.92 -20.31 18.93
N TYR A 39 -0.61 -19.09 18.46
CA TYR A 39 -1.42 -18.37 17.48
C TYR A 39 -1.50 -19.12 16.13
N SER A 40 -0.42 -19.80 15.74
CA SER A 40 -0.36 -20.55 14.48
C SER A 40 -1.20 -21.84 14.47
N HIS A 41 -1.57 -22.38 15.64
CA HIS A 41 -2.31 -23.64 15.73
C HIS A 41 -3.82 -23.48 15.48
N ASP A 42 -4.40 -22.32 15.79
CA ASP A 42 -5.84 -22.09 15.70
C ASP A 42 -6.36 -21.99 14.25
N HIS A 43 -5.50 -21.57 13.31
CA HIS A 43 -5.85 -21.44 11.89
C HIS A 43 -5.88 -22.78 11.11
N SER A 44 -5.59 -23.90 11.79
CA SER A 44 -5.54 -25.24 11.20
C SER A 44 -6.93 -25.83 10.93
N THR A 45 -7.96 -25.44 11.70
CA THR A 45 -9.30 -26.03 11.57
C THR A 45 -10.05 -25.57 10.30
N ASP A 46 -9.64 -24.46 9.69
CA ASP A 46 -10.15 -24.03 8.37
C ASP A 46 -9.62 -24.89 7.22
N THR A 47 -8.45 -25.52 7.39
CA THR A 47 -7.83 -26.34 6.34
C THR A 47 -8.56 -27.67 6.11
N GLN A 48 -9.35 -28.13 7.09
CA GLN A 48 -10.14 -29.35 6.95
C GLN A 48 -11.43 -29.10 6.17
N LYS A 49 -12.00 -27.88 6.22
CA LYS A 49 -13.12 -27.46 5.36
C LYS A 49 -12.72 -27.28 3.90
N LEU A 50 -11.45 -26.96 3.64
CA LEU A 50 -10.91 -26.80 2.29
C LEU A 50 -10.67 -28.13 1.55
N LYS A 51 -10.47 -29.25 2.27
CA LYS A 51 -10.19 -30.56 1.64
C LYS A 51 -11.41 -31.25 1.02
N MET A 52 -12.63 -30.89 1.42
CA MET A 52 -13.85 -31.40 0.79
C MET A 52 -14.28 -30.61 -0.46
N ALA A 53 -13.59 -29.51 -0.77
CA ALA A 53 -13.89 -28.66 -1.93
C ALA A 53 -13.04 -28.97 -3.17
N SER A 54 -11.97 -29.78 -3.08
CA SER A 54 -11.01 -29.95 -4.20
C SER A 54 -11.57 -30.70 -5.40
N ASP A 55 -12.54 -31.60 -5.18
CA ASP A 55 -13.00 -32.50 -6.24
C ASP A 55 -14.23 -31.95 -7.00
N PHE A 56 -14.77 -30.81 -6.54
CA PHE A 56 -15.82 -30.03 -7.20
C PHE A 56 -15.32 -28.66 -7.74
N HIS A 57 -14.06 -28.28 -7.50
CA HIS A 57 -13.57 -26.92 -7.78
C HIS A 57 -13.24 -26.58 -9.26
N PRO A 58 -12.66 -27.47 -10.10
CA PRO A 58 -12.17 -27.04 -11.42
C PRO A 58 -13.30 -26.84 -12.43
N CYS A 59 -14.34 -27.70 -12.41
CA CYS A 59 -15.45 -27.61 -13.37
C CYS A 59 -16.32 -26.35 -13.12
N PHE A 60 -16.64 -26.04 -11.87
CA PHE A 60 -17.40 -24.82 -11.52
C PHE A 60 -16.58 -23.54 -11.68
N ALA A 61 -15.26 -23.57 -11.48
CA ALA A 61 -14.40 -22.41 -11.75
C ALA A 61 -14.35 -22.10 -13.26
N GLU A 62 -14.20 -23.13 -14.10
CA GLU A 62 -14.16 -22.99 -15.55
C GLU A 62 -15.52 -22.53 -16.13
N GLU A 63 -16.64 -23.12 -15.67
CA GLU A 63 -17.98 -22.72 -16.11
C GLU A 63 -18.34 -21.29 -15.68
N ASN A 64 -17.96 -20.86 -14.48
CA ASN A 64 -18.19 -19.49 -14.04
C ASN A 64 -17.30 -18.50 -14.81
N GLN A 65 -16.04 -18.84 -15.06
CA GLN A 65 -15.13 -18.02 -15.85
C GLN A 65 -15.62 -17.83 -17.29
N LYS A 66 -16.13 -18.90 -17.92
CA LYS A 66 -16.76 -18.82 -19.25
C LYS A 66 -17.97 -17.89 -19.24
N LYS A 67 -18.85 -18.01 -18.25
CA LYS A 67 -20.00 -17.09 -18.11
C LYS A 67 -19.57 -15.64 -17.97
N TYR A 68 -18.56 -15.33 -17.15
CA TYR A 68 -18.04 -13.97 -17.04
C TYR A 68 -17.45 -13.45 -18.36
N ALA A 69 -16.74 -14.29 -19.12
CA ALA A 69 -16.23 -13.94 -20.43
C ALA A 69 -17.35 -13.67 -21.44
N GLU A 70 -18.38 -14.52 -21.47
CA GLU A 70 -19.57 -14.33 -22.33
C GLU A 70 -20.34 -13.04 -21.96
N PHE A 71 -20.52 -12.76 -20.67
CA PHE A 71 -21.17 -11.53 -20.22
C PHE A 71 -20.33 -10.28 -20.52
N ASP A 72 -19.01 -10.36 -20.39
CA ASP A 72 -18.09 -9.28 -20.77
C ASP A 72 -18.11 -9.03 -22.28
N GLU A 73 -18.15 -10.07 -23.12
CA GLU A 73 -18.31 -9.93 -24.57
C GLU A 73 -19.67 -9.32 -24.95
N ARG A 74 -20.75 -9.75 -24.29
CA ARG A 74 -22.09 -9.16 -24.45
C ARG A 74 -22.12 -7.70 -24.01
N PHE A 75 -21.41 -7.35 -22.93
CA PHE A 75 -21.31 -5.98 -22.46
C PHE A 75 -20.49 -5.11 -23.41
N LYS A 76 -19.35 -5.62 -23.90
CA LYS A 76 -18.50 -4.97 -24.92
C LYS A 76 -19.22 -4.72 -26.23
N SER A 77 -20.10 -5.64 -26.63
CA SER A 77 -20.88 -5.53 -27.86
C SER A 77 -22.16 -4.69 -27.71
N SER A 78 -22.54 -4.32 -26.48
CA SER A 78 -23.74 -3.53 -26.18
C SER A 78 -23.76 -2.19 -26.94
N PRO A 79 -24.90 -1.80 -27.53
CA PRO A 79 -25.03 -0.54 -28.24
C PRO A 79 -24.77 0.67 -27.32
N MET A 80 -25.14 0.56 -26.04
CA MET A 80 -24.96 1.62 -25.05
C MET A 80 -23.48 1.89 -24.75
N LEU A 81 -22.68 0.83 -24.57
CA LEU A 81 -21.25 0.98 -24.32
C LEU A 81 -20.54 1.57 -25.55
N LYS A 82 -20.89 1.14 -26.76
CA LYS A 82 -20.33 1.68 -28.00
C LYS A 82 -20.61 3.17 -28.14
N GLU A 83 -21.83 3.61 -27.87
CA GLU A 83 -22.19 5.04 -27.88
C GLU A 83 -21.35 5.84 -26.85
N LEU A 84 -21.25 5.34 -25.61
CA LEU A 84 -20.45 5.98 -24.56
C LEU A 84 -18.96 6.04 -24.92
N LEU A 85 -18.43 4.99 -25.56
CA LEU A 85 -17.03 4.93 -25.97
C LEU A 85 -16.73 5.97 -27.06
N GLU A 86 -17.60 6.10 -28.06
CA GLU A 86 -17.45 7.11 -29.11
C GLU A 86 -17.60 8.53 -28.55
N ARG A 87 -18.59 8.78 -27.69
CA ARG A 87 -18.73 10.06 -26.98
C ARG A 87 -17.51 10.38 -26.12
N SER A 88 -16.97 9.39 -25.42
CA SER A 88 -15.78 9.54 -24.58
C SER A 88 -14.54 9.90 -25.43
N LYS A 89 -14.34 9.26 -26.59
CA LYS A 89 -13.25 9.60 -27.52
C LYS A 89 -13.35 11.03 -28.02
N LEU A 90 -14.53 11.46 -28.46
CA LEU A 90 -14.75 12.83 -28.93
C LEU A 90 -14.50 13.85 -27.81
N ASN A 91 -14.99 13.58 -26.60
CA ASN A 91 -14.77 14.46 -25.44
C ASN A 91 -13.31 14.50 -25.00
N LYS A 92 -12.60 13.36 -25.06
CA LYS A 92 -11.18 13.28 -24.71
C LYS A 92 -10.34 14.13 -25.65
N GLU A 93 -10.62 14.11 -26.95
CA GLU A 93 -9.89 14.93 -27.91
C GLU A 93 -10.21 16.41 -27.73
N LYS A 94 -11.50 16.74 -27.63
CA LYS A 94 -11.97 18.12 -27.48
C LYS A 94 -11.42 18.78 -26.21
N ASN A 95 -11.39 18.05 -25.10
CA ASN A 95 -11.05 18.59 -23.78
C ASN A 95 -9.67 18.12 -23.29
N ARG A 96 -8.79 17.67 -24.20
CA ARG A 96 -7.49 17.08 -23.85
C ARG A 96 -6.69 17.97 -22.89
N LYS A 97 -6.59 19.26 -23.18
CA LYS A 97 -5.85 20.24 -22.35
C LYS A 97 -6.48 20.40 -20.97
N GLU A 98 -7.78 20.68 -20.93
CA GLU A 98 -8.54 20.82 -19.68
C GLU A 98 -8.42 19.58 -18.78
N ILE A 99 -8.47 18.38 -19.39
CA ILE A 99 -8.29 17.12 -18.69
C ILE A 99 -6.88 17.02 -18.11
N GLN A 100 -5.84 17.31 -18.89
CA GLN A 100 -4.44 17.31 -18.42
C GLN A 100 -4.23 18.30 -17.27
N ASP A 101 -4.75 19.52 -17.40
CA ASP A 101 -4.63 20.55 -16.37
C ASP A 101 -5.30 20.12 -15.05
N LYS A 102 -6.49 19.50 -15.13
CA LYS A 102 -7.19 18.94 -13.96
C LYS A 102 -6.40 17.80 -13.30
N TYR A 103 -5.79 16.92 -14.10
CA TYR A 103 -4.94 15.85 -13.56
C TYR A 103 -3.67 16.41 -12.91
N CYS A 104 -3.06 17.45 -13.49
CA CYS A 104 -1.86 18.07 -12.95
C CYS A 104 -2.11 18.74 -11.60
N ILE A 105 -3.25 19.44 -11.43
CA ILE A 105 -3.64 20.00 -10.14
C ILE A 105 -3.86 18.90 -9.11
N ARG A 106 -4.63 17.86 -9.46
CA ARG A 106 -4.89 16.76 -8.53
C ARG A 106 -3.61 16.03 -8.16
N GLY A 107 -2.72 15.81 -9.12
CA GLY A 107 -1.40 15.21 -8.87
C GLY A 107 -0.54 16.07 -7.94
N ALA A 108 -0.58 17.40 -8.10
CA ALA A 108 0.10 18.32 -7.21
C ALA A 108 -0.50 18.32 -5.78
N GLU A 109 -1.83 18.25 -5.66
CA GLU A 109 -2.52 18.18 -4.36
C GLU A 109 -2.26 16.87 -3.61
N TRP A 110 -2.16 15.75 -4.33
CA TRP A 110 -2.01 14.42 -3.74
C TRP A 110 -0.55 13.95 -3.68
N GLY A 111 0.39 14.73 -4.26
CA GLY A 111 1.80 14.38 -4.31
C GLY A 111 2.13 13.19 -5.25
N VAL A 112 1.25 12.85 -6.20
CA VAL A 112 1.41 11.68 -7.08
C VAL A 112 1.48 12.09 -8.54
N GLY A 113 2.48 11.55 -9.26
CA GLY A 113 2.65 11.68 -10.72
C GLY A 113 3.64 12.76 -11.15
N ASP A 114 3.63 13.06 -12.46
CA ASP A 114 4.61 13.95 -13.11
C ASP A 114 4.50 15.41 -12.68
N CYS A 115 3.35 15.81 -12.13
CA CYS A 115 3.10 17.14 -11.55
C CYS A 115 3.21 17.16 -10.01
N SER A 116 3.80 16.14 -9.39
CA SER A 116 3.94 16.07 -7.94
C SER A 116 4.85 17.18 -7.41
N VAL A 117 4.50 17.71 -6.25
CA VAL A 117 5.22 18.79 -5.56
C VAL A 117 5.68 18.36 -4.17
N GLU A 118 5.82 17.05 -3.97
CA GLU A 118 6.22 16.44 -2.69
C GLU A 118 7.65 16.85 -2.28
N ALA A 119 8.54 17.09 -3.25
CA ALA A 119 9.92 17.51 -3.01
C ALA A 119 10.09 19.03 -2.81
N MET A 120 9.00 19.82 -2.87
CA MET A 120 9.04 21.27 -2.68
C MET A 120 8.88 21.66 -1.20
N SER A 121 9.30 22.88 -0.84
CA SER A 121 8.97 23.42 0.48
C SER A 121 7.45 23.60 0.61
N PRO A 122 6.86 23.53 1.81
CA PRO A 122 5.40 23.69 1.98
C PRO A 122 4.87 25.01 1.41
N ALA A 123 5.64 26.09 1.52
CA ALA A 123 5.26 27.40 0.97
C ALA A 123 5.29 27.41 -0.56
N ASP A 124 6.33 26.82 -1.17
CA ASP A 124 6.45 26.76 -2.63
C ASP A 124 5.40 25.84 -3.25
N ARG A 125 5.08 24.74 -2.55
CA ARG A 125 4.02 23.81 -2.91
C ARG A 125 2.67 24.52 -3.01
N ASP A 126 2.29 25.26 -1.97
CA ASP A 126 0.99 25.92 -1.89
C ASP A 126 0.89 27.06 -2.92
N ASN A 127 1.98 27.80 -3.16
CA ASN A 127 2.08 28.81 -4.22
C ASN A 127 1.95 28.20 -5.62
N PHE A 128 2.59 27.05 -5.85
CA PHE A 128 2.49 26.33 -7.12
C PHE A 128 1.07 25.85 -7.39
N ILE A 129 0.42 25.23 -6.40
CA ILE A 129 -0.98 24.78 -6.50
C ILE A 129 -1.92 25.97 -6.75
N ALA A 130 -1.71 27.11 -6.08
CA ALA A 130 -2.50 28.32 -6.31
C ALA A 130 -2.36 28.85 -7.74
N THR A 131 -1.13 28.85 -8.27
CA THR A 131 -0.85 29.27 -9.65
C THR A 131 -1.53 28.35 -10.67
N LEU A 132 -1.52 27.02 -10.45
CA LEU A 132 -2.21 26.08 -11.32
C LEU A 132 -3.74 26.29 -11.31
N LYS A 133 -4.32 26.53 -10.11
CA LYS A 133 -5.76 26.80 -9.97
C LYS A 133 -6.18 28.09 -10.68
N GLN A 134 -5.36 29.13 -10.60
CA GLN A 134 -5.60 30.38 -11.32
C GLN A 134 -5.61 30.19 -12.84
N LYS A 135 -4.63 29.47 -13.39
CA LYS A 135 -4.54 29.19 -14.84
C LYS A 135 -5.76 28.42 -15.35
N LEU A 136 -6.33 27.53 -14.55
CA LEU A 136 -7.53 26.76 -14.89
C LEU A 136 -8.81 27.61 -14.83
N GLY A 137 -8.86 28.61 -13.92
CA GLY A 137 -9.95 29.58 -13.85
C GLY A 137 -9.96 30.62 -14.98
N ASP A 138 -8.78 31.03 -15.45
CA ASP A 138 -8.64 31.98 -16.56
C ASP A 138 -8.90 31.33 -17.94
N GLY A 139 -8.72 30.01 -18.06
CA GLY A 139 -9.04 29.22 -19.25
C GLY A 139 -10.52 28.78 -19.37
N ALA A 140 -11.36 29.10 -18.38
CA ALA A 140 -12.78 28.72 -18.33
C ALA A 140 -13.74 29.81 -18.87
N LYS A 141 -13.21 30.82 -19.57
CA LYS A 141 -13.96 31.93 -20.19
C LYS A 141 -14.10 31.75 -21.70
#